data_AF-A0A9X0CY92-F1
#
_entry.id   AF-A0A9X0CY92-F1
#
_cell.length_a   1.000
_cell.length_b   1.000
_cell.length_c   1.000
_cell.angle_alpha   90.00
_cell.angle_beta   90.00
_cell.angle_gamma   90.00
#
_symmetry.space_group_name_H-M   'P 1'
#
loop_
_entity.id
_entity.type
_entity.pdbx_description
1 polymer ?
#
loop_
_entity_poly.entity_id
_entity_poly.type
_entity_poly.pdbx_seq_one_letter_code
_entity_poly.pdbx_strand_id
1 'polypeptide(L)'
;MVRFVNLDGKPKQFRRQMAEIHFDIKPDSVVCLQGSVLAFHEHGLQGRSLHSGKINVEMNDPRRTFRLLGCESIAVVESKPSDNPNAPCNLYILASNRNQQK
;
A
#
# COMPACT_ATOMS: atom_id res chain seq x y z
N MET A 1 8.82 -7.95 -1.72
CA MET A 1 9.38 -7.22 -2.89
C MET A 1 8.28 -7.02 -3.91
N VAL A 2 8.13 -5.82 -4.44
CA VAL A 2 7.22 -5.45 -5.54
C VAL A 2 8.08 -5.02 -6.74
N ARG A 3 7.73 -5.48 -7.94
CA ARG A 3 8.44 -5.16 -9.18
C ARG A 3 7.50 -4.54 -10.20
N PHE A 4 7.96 -3.47 -10.84
CA PHE A 4 7.23 -2.80 -11.91
C PHE A 4 7.71 -3.37 -13.23
N VAL A 5 6.82 -4.04 -13.96
CA VAL A 5 7.17 -4.73 -15.21
C VAL A 5 6.31 -4.25 -16.38
N ASN A 6 6.80 -4.44 -17.59
CA ASN A 6 6.02 -4.27 -18.81
C ASN A 6 5.12 -5.50 -19.05
N LEU A 7 4.36 -5.50 -20.15
CA LEU A 7 3.46 -6.62 -20.48
C LEU A 7 4.23 -7.93 -20.76
N ASP A 8 5.52 -7.84 -21.09
CA ASP A 8 6.41 -9.01 -21.28
C ASP A 8 7.05 -9.48 -19.96
N GLY A 9 6.71 -8.88 -18.82
CA GLY A 9 7.31 -9.22 -17.51
C GLY A 9 8.72 -8.66 -17.28
N LYS A 10 9.24 -7.82 -18.19
CA LYS A 10 10.56 -7.17 -18.03
C LYS A 10 10.46 -5.94 -17.13
N PRO A 11 11.43 -5.70 -16.23
CA PRO A 11 11.44 -4.51 -15.37
C PRO A 11 11.31 -3.21 -16.17
N LYS A 12 10.36 -2.36 -15.80
CA LYS A 12 10.21 -1.03 -16.40
C LYS A 12 11.35 -0.13 -15.91
N GLN A 13 12.17 0.35 -16.84
CA GLN A 13 13.09 1.46 -16.58
C GLN A 13 12.36 2.79 -16.72
N PHE A 14 11.82 3.29 -15.62
CA PHE A 14 11.36 4.67 -15.56
C PHE A 14 12.54 5.59 -15.25
N ARG A 15 12.72 6.69 -15.98
CA ARG A 15 13.83 7.65 -15.75
C ARG A 15 13.88 8.22 -14.32
N ARG A 16 12.78 8.15 -13.55
CA ARG A 16 12.66 8.75 -12.21
C ARG A 16 12.04 7.83 -11.14
N GLN A 17 11.64 6.61 -11.48
CA GLN A 17 11.00 5.68 -10.53
C GLN A 17 11.80 4.40 -10.42
N MET A 18 11.75 3.78 -9.25
CA MET A 18 12.40 2.51 -8.99
C MET A 18 11.68 1.37 -9.71
N ALA A 19 12.45 0.47 -10.33
CA ALA A 19 11.91 -0.74 -10.93
C ALA A 19 11.48 -1.77 -9.88
N GLU A 20 12.06 -1.71 -8.67
CA GLU A 20 11.81 -2.63 -7.57
C GLU A 20 11.72 -1.89 -6.24
N ILE A 21 10.80 -2.33 -5.38
CA ILE A 21 10.64 -1.83 -4.01
C ILE A 21 10.65 -3.02 -3.06
N HIS A 22 11.54 -2.96 -2.08
CA HIS A 22 11.64 -3.95 -1.02
C HIS A 22 10.81 -3.52 0.18
N PHE A 23 10.13 -4.49 0.78
CA PHE A 23 9.37 -4.35 2.01
C PHE A 23 9.94 -5.37 2.99
N ASP A 24 10.09 -4.97 4.25
CA ASP A 24 10.69 -5.79 5.29
C ASP A 24 9.75 -6.95 5.68
N ILE A 25 8.44 -6.68 5.62
CA ILE A 25 7.37 -7.65 5.84
C ILE A 25 6.76 -8.01 4.49
N LYS A 26 6.43 -9.28 4.29
CA LYS A 26 5.71 -9.74 3.10
C LYS A 26 4.30 -9.15 3.11
N PRO A 27 3.91 -8.35 2.11
CA PRO A 27 2.55 -7.83 2.03
C PRO A 27 1.55 -8.92 1.64
N ASP A 28 0.35 -8.81 2.20
CA ASP A 28 -0.83 -9.56 1.78
C ASP A 28 -1.51 -8.91 0.58
N SER A 29 -1.48 -7.57 0.51
CA SER A 29 -1.98 -6.81 -0.62
C SER A 29 -1.17 -5.54 -0.85
N VAL A 30 -1.16 -5.07 -2.10
CA VAL A 30 -0.40 -3.88 -2.51
C VAL A 30 -1.27 -2.95 -3.34
N VAL A 31 -1.15 -1.66 -3.10
CA VAL A 31 -1.84 -0.61 -3.85
C VAL A 31 -0.82 0.41 -4.34
N CYS A 32 -0.93 0.80 -5.60
CA CYS A 32 -0.15 1.90 -6.16
C CYS A 32 -1.01 3.17 -6.12
N LEU A 33 -0.58 4.17 -5.35
CA LEU A 33 -1.15 5.52 -5.33
C LEU A 33 -0.14 6.49 -5.98
N GLN A 34 -0.56 7.72 -6.25
CA GLN A 34 0.29 8.68 -6.97
C GLN A 34 1.62 8.90 -6.24
N GLY A 35 2.71 8.40 -6.83
CA GLY A 35 4.07 8.54 -6.30
C GLY A 35 4.43 7.60 -5.15
N SER A 36 3.54 6.71 -4.70
CA SER A 36 3.81 5.79 -3.58
C SER A 36 3.18 4.40 -3.78
N VAL A 37 3.82 3.38 -3.19
CA VAL A 37 3.25 2.04 -3.06
C VAL A 37 2.91 1.82 -1.60
N LEU A 38 1.69 1.37 -1.34
CA LEU A 38 1.26 0.91 -0.03
C LEU A 38 1.26 -0.62 -0.04
N ALA A 39 1.94 -1.20 0.93
CA ALA A 39 1.98 -2.63 1.20
C ALA A 39 1.22 -2.88 2.50
N PHE A 40 0.09 -3.58 2.42
CA PHE A 40 -0.69 -3.97 3.58
C PHE A 40 -0.23 -5.34 4.06
N HIS A 41 -0.14 -5.49 5.36
CA HIS A 41 0.03 -6.77 6.04
C HIS A 41 -1.05 -6.87 7.13
N GLU A 42 -1.23 -8.05 7.70
CA GLU A 42 -2.28 -8.34 8.69
C GLU A 42 -2.50 -7.20 9.71
N HIS A 43 -1.44 -6.70 10.36
CA HIS A 43 -1.53 -5.69 11.42
C HIS A 43 -1.28 -4.24 10.98
N GLY A 44 -1.28 -3.94 9.68
CA GLY A 44 -1.15 -2.57 9.23
C GLY A 44 -0.64 -2.40 7.81
N LEU A 45 0.23 -1.41 7.60
CA LEU A 45 0.73 -1.08 6.28
C LEU A 45 2.08 -0.36 6.32
N GLN A 46 2.85 -0.53 5.25
CA GLN A 46 4.07 0.23 4.98
C GLN A 46 3.92 0.94 3.62
N GLY A 47 3.98 2.26 3.62
CA GLY A 47 3.96 3.12 2.44
C GLY A 47 5.35 3.57 2.05
N ARG A 48 5.75 3.31 0.80
CA ARG A 48 7.07 3.68 0.26
C ARG A 48 6.96 4.53 -0.99
N SER A 49 7.87 5.49 -1.14
CA SER A 49 7.98 6.33 -2.35
C SER A 49 8.36 5.50 -3.58
N LEU A 50 7.66 5.70 -4.69
CA LEU A 50 8.03 5.11 -5.99
C LEU A 50 9.38 5.62 -6.52
N HIS A 51 9.80 6.80 -6.08
CA HIS A 51 11.00 7.46 -6.61
C HIS A 51 12.26 7.08 -5.82
N SER A 52 12.15 7.01 -4.50
CA SER A 52 13.29 6.81 -3.61
C SER A 52 13.25 5.51 -2.81
N GLY A 53 12.13 4.78 -2.81
CA GLY A 53 11.94 3.57 -2.01
C GLY A 53 11.88 3.82 -0.49
N LYS A 54 12.04 5.07 -0.06
CA LYS A 54 11.98 5.47 1.35
C LYS A 54 10.59 5.22 1.91
N ILE A 55 10.55 4.76 3.16
CA ILE A 55 9.33 4.63 3.94
C ILE A 55 8.82 6.04 4.24
N ASN A 56 7.59 6.32 3.81
CA ASN A 56 6.88 7.58 4.07
C ASN A 56 5.83 7.39 5.17
N VAL A 57 5.24 6.20 5.25
CA VAL A 57 4.19 5.84 6.20
C VAL A 57 4.45 4.43 6.69
N GLU A 58 4.30 4.18 7.98
CA GLU A 58 4.36 2.85 8.56
C GLU A 58 3.38 2.77 9.72
N MET A 59 2.60 1.69 9.74
CA MET A 59 1.63 1.42 10.78
C MET A 59 1.68 -0.07 11.11
N ASN A 60 1.79 -0.37 12.39
CA ASN A 60 1.71 -1.72 12.91
C ASN A 60 0.95 -1.66 14.24
N ASP A 61 -0.30 -2.11 14.22
CA ASP A 61 -1.16 -2.22 15.39
C ASP A 61 -1.61 -3.68 15.56
N PRO A 62 -0.94 -4.46 16.43
CA PRO A 62 -1.28 -5.85 16.67
C PRO A 62 -2.71 -6.08 17.18
N ARG A 63 -3.36 -5.04 17.72
CA ARG A 63 -4.74 -5.12 18.23
C ARG A 63 -5.76 -5.10 17.11
N ARG A 64 -5.34 -4.80 15.88
CA ARG A 64 -6.20 -4.72 14.71
C ARG A 64 -5.68 -5.57 13.56
N THR A 65 -6.61 -6.07 12.78
CA THR A 65 -6.35 -6.63 11.46
C THR A 65 -6.77 -5.61 10.40
N PHE A 66 -6.07 -5.60 9.26
CA PHE A 66 -6.33 -4.70 8.13
C PHE A 66 -6.45 -5.49 6.84
N ARG A 67 -7.48 -5.18 6.05
CA ARG A 67 -7.75 -5.86 4.78
C ARG A 67 -8.17 -4.89 3.71
N LEU A 68 -7.53 -4.95 2.54
CA LEU A 68 -7.92 -4.18 1.37
C LEU A 68 -9.24 -4.76 0.80
N LEU A 69 -10.26 -3.92 0.64
CA LEU A 69 -11.55 -4.29 0.05
C LEU A 69 -11.66 -3.92 -1.43
N GLY A 70 -10.98 -2.85 -1.87
CA GLY A 70 -11.00 -2.39 -3.26
C GLY A 70 -9.99 -1.26 -3.49
N CYS A 71 -9.55 -1.06 -4.74
CA CYS A 71 -8.45 -0.12 -5.05
C CYS A 71 -8.51 0.51 -6.44
N GLU A 72 -9.67 0.61 -7.09
CA GLU A 72 -9.76 1.08 -8.48
C GLU A 72 -9.51 2.60 -8.61
N SER A 73 -10.38 3.43 -8.02
CA SER A 73 -10.22 4.89 -7.99
C SER A 73 -9.78 5.42 -6.62
N ILE A 74 -10.17 4.71 -5.58
CA ILE A 74 -9.84 4.92 -4.17
C ILE A 74 -9.48 3.58 -3.57
N ALA A 75 -8.56 3.56 -2.60
CA ALA A 75 -8.32 2.36 -1.83
C ALA A 75 -9.25 2.34 -0.61
N VAL A 76 -10.02 1.27 -0.45
CA VAL A 76 -10.89 1.05 0.70
C VAL A 76 -10.30 -0.06 1.54
N VAL A 77 -10.08 0.22 2.82
CA VAL A 77 -9.45 -0.69 3.77
C VAL A 77 -10.38 -0.91 4.94
N GLU A 78 -10.62 -2.18 5.25
CA GLU A 78 -11.33 -2.62 6.45
C GLU A 78 -10.32 -2.77 7.61
N SER A 79 -10.73 -2.39 8.81
CA SER A 79 -10.04 -2.77 10.04
C SER A 79 -10.98 -3.38 11.07
N LYS A 80 -10.54 -4.46 11.71
CA LYS A 80 -11.27 -5.16 12.78
C LYS A 80 -10.37 -5.41 13.98
N PRO A 81 -10.92 -5.53 15.21
CA PRO A 81 -10.16 -6.03 16.34
C PRO A 81 -9.61 -7.43 16.06
N SER A 82 -8.34 -7.66 16.37
CA SER A 82 -7.68 -8.96 16.16
C SER A 82 -8.26 -10.07 17.05
N ASP A 83 -8.77 -9.71 18.22
CA ASP A 83 -9.36 -10.62 19.21
C ASP A 83 -10.83 -10.96 18.95
N ASN A 84 -11.53 -10.17 18.14
CA ASN A 84 -12.93 -10.39 17.79
C ASN A 84 -13.23 -10.06 16.31
N PRO A 85 -13.07 -11.04 15.39
CA PRO A 85 -13.32 -10.85 13.95
C PRO A 85 -14.78 -10.54 13.57
N ASN A 86 -15.72 -10.79 14.49
CA ASN A 86 -17.14 -10.52 14.30
C ASN A 86 -17.58 -9.16 14.85
N ALA A 87 -16.67 -8.42 15.50
CA ALA A 87 -16.95 -7.06 15.93
C ALA A 87 -17.18 -6.12 14.72
N PRO A 88 -17.86 -4.98 14.93
CA PRO A 88 -17.97 -3.95 13.91
C PRO A 88 -16.60 -3.54 13.37
N CYS A 89 -16.53 -3.33 12.06
CA CYS A 89 -15.32 -2.89 11.39
C CYS A 89 -15.28 -1.37 11.20
N ASN A 90 -14.07 -0.84 11.07
CA ASN A 90 -13.83 0.50 10.58
C ASN A 90 -13.49 0.44 9.08
N LEU A 91 -13.94 1.43 8.32
CA LEU A 91 -13.58 1.60 6.92
C LEU A 91 -12.71 2.84 6.76
N TYR A 92 -11.57 2.68 6.10
CA TYR A 92 -10.67 3.76 5.72
C TYR A 92 -10.70 3.94 4.21
N ILE A 93 -10.77 5.20 3.77
CA ILE A 93 -10.72 5.57 2.36
C ILE A 93 -9.43 6.33 2.11
N LEU A 94 -8.55 5.76 1.29
CA LEU A 94 -7.30 6.39 0.87
C LEU A 94 -7.51 6.96 -0.53
N ALA A 95 -7.65 8.28 -0.59
CA ALA A 95 -7.77 9.03 -1.82
C ALA A 95 -6.42 9.69 -2.17
N SER A 96 -6.02 9.60 -3.43
CA SER A 96 -4.82 10.28 -3.91
C SER A 96 -5.17 11.74 -4.23
N ASN A 97 -4.57 12.69 -3.52
CA ASN A 97 -4.78 14.11 -3.78
C ASN A 97 -4.08 14.51 -5.10
N ARG A 98 -4.85 14.92 -6.12
CA ARG A 98 -4.31 15.34 -7.44
C ARG A 98 -3.63 16.72 -7.45
N ASN A 99 -3.69 17.47 -6.35
CA ASN A 99 -3.32 18.89 -6.32
C ASN A 99 -2.08 19.18 -5.47
N GLN A 100 -0.88 19.09 -6.06
CA GLN A 100 0.26 19.99 -5.78
C GLN A 100 1.20 20.00 -7.01
N GLN A 101 0.70 20.51 -8.14
CA GLN A 101 1.55 21.18 -9.13
C GLN A 101 1.25 22.67 -9.01
N LYS A 102 2.01 23.37 -8.17
CA LYS A 102 2.23 24.81 -8.28
C LYS A 102 3.72 25.00 -8.54
#